data_AF-A0A1G0MBR1-F1
#
_entry.id   AF-A0A1G0MBR1-F1
#
_cell.length_a   1.000
_cell.length_b   1.000
_cell.length_c   1.000
_cell.angle_alpha   90.00
_cell.angle_beta   90.00
_cell.angle_gamma   90.00
#
_symmetry.space_group_name_H-M   'P 1'
#
loop_
_entity.id
_entity.type
_entity.pdbx_description
1 polymer ?
#
loop_
_entity_poly.entity_id
_entity_poly.type
_entity_poly.pdbx_seq_one_letter_code
_entity_poly.pdbx_strand_id
1 'polypeptide(L)'
;MPTKFDIKAFEKDFARRMATLEDRRKADERTFRGRTQGGAFLTPDVLGDRKGLTSRKKLVMDYGFSGQKIEYDLKTLHKMAEATEKAQDKYKSRETGIPITQAIAKSDIEDKRLAKRVASATLYKLTDNILDFRVTASGDTPNAPSYYKVRVRLEDWKSEIAKAKGKDYMTAAQRATMGYVSFDCNCGRYIYWYQYLATIGNFDIAPGETVFPKIRNKRLKGICCKHILKALMTVQSSIIQSRVAKSMQAMAVDKDFEKTGVEEHLTAKELKEMEQAGSLPGTTLAKYKRFVDAVKAFNQKQAQPQSKAALNKMNKKNEAKMKKELAEKKALEVEFKKVVAEKRELGNKVEQAKRDGYVNSLKLLKQLNMLNDSGLKAMVENTGMTSKELKDIAKEEGLL
;
A
#
# COMPACT_ATOMS: atom_id res chain seq x y z
N MET A 1 -25.35 -36.19 18.78
CA MET A 1 -25.70 -36.28 17.35
C MET A 1 -25.46 -34.92 16.72
N PRO A 2 -24.57 -34.77 15.73
CA PRO A 2 -24.35 -33.48 15.10
C PRO A 2 -25.54 -33.12 14.21
N THR A 3 -26.09 -31.93 14.40
CA THR A 3 -27.18 -31.37 13.62
C THR A 3 -26.74 -31.26 12.16
N LYS A 4 -27.53 -31.84 11.24
CA LYS A 4 -27.28 -31.78 9.80
C LYS A 4 -27.14 -30.31 9.38
N PHE A 5 -26.01 -29.96 8.78
CA PHE A 5 -25.74 -28.65 8.24
C PHE A 5 -26.74 -28.37 7.10
N ASP A 6 -27.64 -27.41 7.30
CA ASP A 6 -28.69 -27.10 6.32
C ASP A 6 -28.14 -26.21 5.20
N ILE A 7 -27.74 -26.87 4.11
CA ILE A 7 -27.13 -26.26 2.93
C ILE A 7 -28.04 -25.19 2.32
N LYS A 8 -29.37 -25.38 2.35
CA LYS A 8 -30.32 -24.41 1.78
C LYS A 8 -30.39 -23.13 2.61
N ALA A 9 -30.26 -23.24 3.93
CA ALA A 9 -30.19 -22.08 4.82
C ALA A 9 -28.90 -21.29 4.59
N PHE A 10 -27.78 -21.99 4.37
CA PHE A 10 -26.49 -21.39 4.04
C PHE A 10 -26.50 -20.67 2.69
N GLU A 11 -27.01 -21.29 1.63
CA GLU A 11 -27.11 -20.69 0.29
C GLU A 11 -27.98 -19.42 0.29
N LYS A 12 -29.08 -19.43 1.04
CA LYS A 12 -29.97 -18.27 1.17
C LYS A 12 -29.30 -17.11 1.93
N ASP A 13 -28.54 -17.40 2.98
CA ASP A 13 -27.79 -16.41 3.74
C ASP A 13 -26.60 -15.85 2.91
N PHE A 14 -25.93 -16.71 2.15
CA PHE A 14 -24.87 -16.34 1.22
C PHE A 14 -25.38 -15.39 0.12
N ALA A 15 -26.48 -15.75 -0.55
CA ALA A 15 -27.09 -14.90 -1.58
C ALA A 15 -27.50 -13.53 -1.03
N ARG A 16 -28.01 -13.49 0.22
CA ARG A 16 -28.38 -12.25 0.89
C ARG A 16 -27.17 -11.37 1.20
N ARG A 17 -26.05 -11.96 1.65
CA ARG A 17 -24.80 -11.21 1.91
C ARG A 17 -24.17 -10.67 0.63
N MET A 18 -24.12 -11.47 -0.44
CA MET A 18 -23.61 -11.02 -1.74
C MET A 18 -24.46 -9.89 -2.31
N ALA A 19 -25.80 -9.99 -2.20
CA ALA A 19 -26.69 -8.90 -2.58
C ALA A 19 -26.39 -7.62 -1.78
N THR A 20 -26.18 -7.69 -0.46
CA THR A 20 -25.86 -6.50 0.34
C THR A 20 -24.50 -5.87 0.02
N LEU A 21 -23.49 -6.67 -0.33
CA LEU A 21 -22.18 -6.17 -0.75
C LEU A 21 -22.25 -5.52 -2.14
N GLU A 22 -22.95 -6.16 -3.07
CA GLU A 22 -23.22 -5.56 -4.38
C GLU A 22 -24.04 -4.28 -4.27
N ASP A 23 -25.04 -4.23 -3.40
CA ASP A 23 -25.85 -3.04 -3.18
C ASP A 23 -25.03 -1.92 -2.55
N ARG A 24 -24.14 -2.22 -1.60
CA ARG A 24 -23.16 -1.26 -1.08
C ARG A 24 -22.23 -0.74 -2.18
N ARG A 25 -21.66 -1.64 -3.00
CA ARG A 25 -20.81 -1.26 -4.14
C ARG A 25 -21.57 -0.42 -5.16
N LYS A 26 -22.80 -0.80 -5.50
CA LYS A 26 -23.69 -0.05 -6.40
C LYS A 26 -24.10 1.29 -5.78
N ALA A 27 -24.28 1.40 -4.47
CA ALA A 27 -24.57 2.66 -3.78
C ALA A 27 -23.35 3.60 -3.78
N ASP A 28 -22.15 3.06 -3.56
CA ASP A 28 -20.88 3.79 -3.67
C ASP A 28 -20.62 4.23 -5.13
N GLU A 29 -20.87 3.35 -6.10
CA GLU A 29 -20.82 3.67 -7.53
C GLU A 29 -21.89 4.71 -7.93
N ARG A 30 -23.11 4.63 -7.40
CA ARG A 30 -24.18 5.62 -7.66
C ARG A 30 -23.85 6.97 -7.03
N THR A 31 -23.31 7.01 -5.82
CA THR A 31 -22.85 8.27 -5.20
C THR A 31 -21.65 8.86 -5.94
N PHE A 32 -20.72 8.02 -6.40
CA PHE A 32 -19.61 8.44 -7.25
C PHE A 32 -20.08 8.97 -8.62
N ARG A 33 -20.99 8.25 -9.28
CA ARG A 33 -21.60 8.67 -10.56
C ARG A 33 -22.45 9.93 -10.40
N GLY A 34 -23.23 10.05 -9.33
CA GLY A 34 -24.04 11.25 -9.05
C GLY A 34 -23.19 12.50 -8.82
N ARG A 35 -22.00 12.36 -8.22
CA ARG A 35 -21.03 13.47 -8.04
C ARG A 35 -20.30 13.84 -9.33
N THR A 36 -20.04 12.87 -10.21
CA THR A 36 -19.30 13.09 -11.47
C THR A 36 -20.21 13.52 -12.64
N GLN A 37 -21.49 13.13 -12.63
CA GLN A 37 -22.48 13.46 -13.67
C GLN A 37 -23.26 14.75 -13.38
N GLY A 38 -23.19 15.30 -12.16
CA GLY A 38 -23.66 16.65 -11.87
C GLY A 38 -22.82 17.64 -12.67
N GLY A 39 -23.38 18.18 -13.75
CA GLY A 39 -22.68 19.08 -14.65
C GLY A 39 -21.98 20.21 -13.90
N ALA A 40 -20.73 20.48 -14.28
CA ALA A 40 -19.90 21.62 -13.86
C ALA A 40 -19.01 21.49 -12.60
N PHE A 41 -18.42 20.32 -12.33
CA PHE A 41 -17.32 20.22 -11.34
C PHE A 41 -15.92 20.26 -11.98
N LEU A 42 -14.96 20.88 -11.28
CA LEU A 42 -13.53 20.86 -11.63
C LEU A 42 -12.93 19.50 -11.27
N THR A 43 -13.14 18.51 -12.14
CA THR A 43 -12.57 17.16 -11.99
C THR A 43 -11.16 17.07 -12.60
N PRO A 44 -10.35 16.05 -12.23
CA PRO A 44 -9.04 15.82 -12.84
C PRO A 44 -9.14 15.66 -14.36
N ASP A 45 -10.22 15.05 -14.87
CA ASP A 45 -10.45 14.87 -16.31
C ASP A 45 -10.67 16.21 -17.03
N VAL A 46 -11.45 17.11 -16.42
CA VAL A 46 -11.69 18.46 -16.95
C VAL A 46 -10.41 19.31 -16.90
N LEU A 47 -9.59 19.15 -15.86
CA LEU A 47 -8.30 19.86 -15.75
C LEU A 47 -7.20 19.26 -16.65
N GLY A 48 -7.28 17.96 -16.96
CA GLY A 48 -6.30 17.23 -17.77
C GLY A 48 -6.43 17.48 -19.27
N ASP A 49 -7.62 17.87 -19.76
CA ASP A 49 -7.84 18.25 -21.16
C ASP A 49 -7.33 19.67 -21.46
N ARG A 50 -6.00 19.82 -21.48
CA ARG A 50 -5.32 21.10 -21.79
C ARG A 50 -5.67 21.68 -23.16
N LYS A 51 -6.03 20.83 -24.14
CA LYS A 51 -6.43 21.23 -25.50
C LYS A 51 -7.87 21.77 -25.53
N GLY A 52 -8.78 21.18 -24.76
CA GLY A 52 -10.13 21.69 -24.56
C GLY A 52 -10.20 22.98 -23.74
N LEU A 53 -9.28 23.17 -22.78
CA LEU A 53 -9.14 24.42 -22.02
C LEU A 53 -8.70 25.60 -22.90
N THR A 54 -7.70 25.41 -23.75
CA THR A 54 -7.13 26.49 -24.60
C THR A 54 -8.11 27.06 -25.63
N SER A 55 -9.18 26.33 -25.96
CA SER A 55 -10.17 26.75 -26.96
C SER A 55 -11.35 27.56 -26.37
N ARG A 56 -11.53 27.60 -25.05
CA ARG A 56 -12.68 28.25 -24.40
C ARG A 56 -12.26 29.57 -23.74
N LYS A 57 -12.81 30.72 -24.14
CA LYS A 57 -12.49 32.01 -23.48
C LYS A 57 -12.82 32.07 -21.98
N LYS A 58 -13.83 31.32 -21.53
CA LYS A 58 -14.30 31.28 -20.14
C LYS A 58 -14.93 29.92 -19.83
N LEU A 59 -14.75 29.43 -18.60
CA LEU A 59 -15.47 28.27 -18.09
C LEU A 59 -16.39 28.74 -16.96
N VAL A 60 -17.70 28.81 -17.25
CA VAL A 60 -18.72 29.06 -16.24
C VAL A 60 -19.09 27.72 -15.64
N MET A 61 -18.86 27.58 -14.34
CA MET A 61 -19.24 26.37 -13.62
C MET A 61 -20.29 26.66 -12.55
N ASP A 62 -21.33 25.83 -12.51
CA ASP A 62 -22.33 25.85 -11.45
C ASP A 62 -21.74 25.26 -10.17
N TYR A 63 -21.82 26.00 -9.08
CA TYR A 63 -21.27 25.57 -7.80
C TYR A 63 -22.34 25.09 -6.83
N GLY A 64 -22.21 23.82 -6.42
CA GLY A 64 -23.00 23.22 -5.35
C GLY A 64 -24.50 23.14 -5.67
N PHE A 65 -25.29 22.73 -4.69
CA PHE A 65 -26.75 22.69 -4.78
C PHE A 65 -27.40 24.09 -4.86
N SER A 66 -26.64 25.18 -4.67
CA SER A 66 -27.14 26.55 -4.60
C SER A 66 -27.05 27.33 -5.91
N GLY A 67 -26.55 26.74 -7.01
CA GLY A 67 -26.56 27.37 -8.34
C GLY A 67 -25.70 28.63 -8.47
N GLN A 68 -24.71 28.83 -7.59
CA GLN A 68 -23.79 29.96 -7.71
C GLN A 68 -22.86 29.75 -8.91
N LYS A 69 -22.98 30.61 -9.92
CA LYS A 69 -22.10 30.61 -11.10
C LYS A 69 -20.79 31.30 -10.77
N ILE A 70 -19.69 30.56 -10.84
CA ILE A 70 -18.35 31.14 -10.71
C ILE A 70 -17.69 31.03 -12.08
N GLU A 71 -17.28 32.18 -12.64
CA GLU A 71 -16.48 32.21 -13.86
C GLU A 71 -15.01 31.98 -13.53
N TYR A 72 -14.38 31.03 -14.25
CA TYR A 72 -12.93 30.83 -14.18
C TYR A 72 -12.26 31.39 -15.42
N ASP A 73 -11.24 32.21 -15.18
CA ASP A 73 -10.28 32.63 -16.20
C ASP A 73 -9.34 31.48 -16.57
N LEU A 74 -8.92 31.44 -17.83
CA LEU A 74 -8.01 30.44 -18.40
C LEU A 74 -6.70 30.33 -17.62
N LYS A 75 -6.12 31.47 -17.24
CA LYS A 75 -4.88 31.49 -16.46
C LYS A 75 -5.04 30.80 -15.10
N THR A 76 -6.22 30.90 -14.49
CA THR A 76 -6.53 30.27 -13.21
C THR A 76 -6.70 28.76 -13.38
N LEU A 77 -7.36 28.32 -14.45
CA LEU A 77 -7.52 26.91 -14.76
C LEU A 77 -6.19 26.22 -15.06
N HIS A 78 -5.30 26.86 -15.84
CA HIS A 78 -3.96 26.35 -16.08
C HIS A 78 -3.16 26.17 -14.79
N LYS A 79 -3.21 27.14 -13.87
CA LYS A 79 -2.57 27.03 -12.56
C LYS A 79 -3.13 25.87 -11.71
N MET A 80 -4.44 25.61 -11.80
CA MET A 80 -5.08 24.49 -11.09
C MET A 80 -4.69 23.14 -11.70
N ALA A 81 -4.59 23.05 -13.03
CA ALA A 81 -4.10 21.87 -13.73
C ALA A 81 -2.63 21.59 -13.39
N GLU A 82 -1.76 22.60 -13.47
CA GLU A 82 -0.35 22.49 -13.06
C GLU A 82 -0.20 22.08 -11.58
N ALA A 83 -1.03 22.64 -10.69
CA ALA A 83 -1.01 22.25 -9.29
C ALA A 83 -1.43 20.79 -9.10
N THR A 84 -2.43 20.33 -9.87
CA THR A 84 -2.91 18.95 -9.85
C THR A 84 -1.83 17.99 -10.36
N GLU A 85 -1.17 18.30 -11.48
CA GLU A 85 -0.05 17.49 -12.00
C GLU A 85 1.11 17.43 -11.01
N LYS A 86 1.54 18.58 -10.46
CA LYS A 86 2.59 18.61 -9.43
C LYS A 86 2.21 17.80 -8.19
N ALA A 87 0.93 17.82 -7.81
CA ALA A 87 0.44 17.02 -6.69
C ALA A 87 0.38 15.53 -7.05
N GLN A 88 -0.04 15.18 -8.27
CA GLN A 88 0.02 13.80 -8.76
C GLN A 88 1.45 13.29 -8.76
N ASP A 89 2.41 14.01 -9.34
CA ASP A 89 3.83 13.59 -9.33
C ASP A 89 4.37 13.43 -7.90
N LYS A 90 3.92 14.29 -6.98
CA LYS A 90 4.36 14.26 -5.59
C LYS A 90 3.72 13.13 -4.78
N TYR A 91 2.47 12.78 -5.05
CA TYR A 91 1.67 11.92 -4.17
C TYR A 91 1.28 10.57 -4.79
N LYS A 92 1.26 10.46 -6.11
CA LYS A 92 0.89 9.24 -6.84
C LYS A 92 1.95 8.18 -6.60
N SER A 93 1.53 7.11 -5.94
CA SER A 93 2.30 5.87 -5.85
C SER A 93 1.95 4.97 -7.04
N ARG A 94 2.89 4.10 -7.44
CA ARG A 94 2.63 3.04 -8.43
C ARG A 94 1.68 1.97 -7.86
N GLU A 95 1.71 1.79 -6.55
CA GLU A 95 0.87 0.87 -5.79
C GLU A 95 -0.25 1.66 -5.10
N THR A 96 -1.38 1.00 -4.84
CA THR A 96 -2.47 1.61 -4.06
C THR A 96 -2.01 1.86 -2.64
N GLY A 97 -2.35 3.03 -2.09
CA GLY A 97 -1.97 3.46 -0.76
C GLY A 97 -0.70 4.30 -0.70
N ILE A 98 -0.41 4.78 0.51
CA ILE A 98 0.79 5.55 0.84
C ILE A 98 1.48 4.93 2.07
N PRO A 99 2.82 4.83 2.11
CA PRO A 99 3.51 4.39 3.32
C PRO A 99 3.22 5.31 4.51
N ILE A 100 2.96 4.75 5.70
CA ILE A 100 2.59 5.56 6.89
C ILE A 100 3.63 6.64 7.22
N THR A 101 4.91 6.30 7.12
CA THR A 101 6.02 7.24 7.37
C THR A 101 5.98 8.42 6.40
N GLN A 102 5.70 8.15 5.13
CA GLN A 102 5.55 9.17 4.10
C GLN A 102 4.27 9.99 4.31
N ALA A 103 3.19 9.35 4.75
CA ALA A 103 1.92 10.01 5.04
C ALA A 103 2.07 11.06 6.16
N ILE A 104 2.72 10.66 7.24
CA ILE A 104 3.05 11.54 8.36
C ILE A 104 4.01 12.63 7.87
N ALA A 105 5.09 12.30 7.16
CA ALA A 105 6.08 13.27 6.71
C ALA A 105 5.48 14.37 5.82
N LYS A 106 4.63 14.01 4.84
CA LYS A 106 4.01 14.94 3.89
C LYS A 106 2.79 15.71 4.45
N SER A 107 2.37 15.40 5.67
CA SER A 107 1.29 16.13 6.34
C SER A 107 1.71 17.52 6.82
N ASP A 108 0.73 18.41 6.93
CA ASP A 108 0.95 19.79 7.36
C ASP A 108 1.49 19.87 8.79
N ILE A 109 2.35 20.87 9.06
CA ILE A 109 3.00 21.05 10.37
C ILE A 109 1.95 21.36 11.45
N GLU A 110 0.93 22.15 11.13
CA GLU A 110 -0.14 22.48 12.07
C GLU A 110 -1.00 21.25 12.38
N ASP A 111 -1.34 20.44 11.38
CA ASP A 111 -2.09 19.20 11.60
C ASP A 111 -1.29 18.19 12.45
N LYS A 112 0.04 18.11 12.28
CA LYS A 112 0.93 17.31 13.15
C LYS A 112 0.94 17.82 14.59
N ARG A 113 0.99 19.13 14.79
CA ARG A 113 0.95 19.75 16.12
C ARG A 113 -0.40 19.47 16.80
N LEU A 114 -1.50 19.63 16.06
CA LEU A 114 -2.86 19.39 16.56
C LEU A 114 -3.13 17.90 16.83
N ALA A 115 -2.52 16.99 16.08
CA ALA A 115 -2.64 15.55 16.33
C ALA A 115 -2.18 15.16 17.75
N LYS A 116 -1.20 15.87 18.32
CA LYS A 116 -0.74 15.64 19.71
C LYS A 116 -1.77 16.02 20.77
N ARG A 117 -2.72 16.91 20.44
CA ARG A 117 -3.80 17.34 21.34
C ARG A 117 -4.99 16.40 21.34
N VAL A 118 -5.07 15.50 20.36
CA VAL A 118 -6.11 14.47 20.30
C VAL A 118 -5.82 13.45 21.39
N ALA A 119 -6.76 13.29 22.33
CA ALA A 119 -6.58 12.43 23.50
C ALA A 119 -6.35 10.97 23.09
N SER A 120 -7.29 10.39 22.34
CA SER A 120 -7.21 8.98 21.97
C SER A 120 -7.77 8.66 20.58
N ALA A 121 -7.26 7.55 20.03
CA ALA A 121 -7.82 6.87 18.86
C ALA A 121 -8.03 5.40 19.21
N THR A 122 -9.28 4.99 19.36
CA THR A 122 -9.64 3.63 19.79
C THR A 122 -10.08 2.81 18.58
N LEU A 123 -9.44 1.66 18.34
CA LEU A 123 -9.92 0.68 17.37
C LEU A 123 -11.19 0.03 17.92
N TYR A 124 -12.31 0.09 17.20
CA TYR A 124 -13.58 -0.48 17.66
C TYR A 124 -14.16 -1.55 16.72
N LYS A 125 -13.67 -1.61 15.48
CA LYS A 125 -14.09 -2.60 14.49
C LYS A 125 -12.94 -2.92 13.54
N LEU A 126 -12.83 -4.20 13.20
CA LEU A 126 -11.92 -4.71 12.19
C LEU A 126 -12.76 -5.49 11.17
N THR A 127 -12.63 -5.16 9.89
CA THR A 127 -13.36 -5.85 8.81
C THR A 127 -12.39 -6.13 7.69
N ASP A 128 -11.98 -7.40 7.58
CA ASP A 128 -10.91 -7.85 6.69
C ASP A 128 -9.65 -6.98 6.84
N ASN A 129 -9.36 -6.14 5.83
CA ASN A 129 -8.22 -5.26 5.78
C ASN A 129 -8.52 -3.81 6.21
N ILE A 130 -9.73 -3.50 6.67
CA ILE A 130 -10.16 -2.16 7.11
C ILE A 130 -10.26 -2.09 8.62
N LEU A 131 -9.52 -1.15 9.20
CA LEU A 131 -9.52 -0.79 10.61
C LEU A 131 -10.38 0.46 10.83
N ASP A 132 -11.42 0.32 11.62
CA ASP A 132 -12.36 1.38 11.97
C ASP A 132 -12.00 1.95 13.36
N PHE A 133 -11.51 3.19 13.38
CA PHE A 133 -11.11 3.93 14.56
C PHE A 133 -12.15 4.97 14.98
N ARG A 134 -12.34 5.09 16.29
CA ARG A 134 -13.07 6.16 16.95
C ARG A 134 -12.04 7.12 17.55
N VAL A 135 -11.96 8.34 17.01
CA VAL A 135 -10.97 9.34 17.43
C VAL A 135 -11.66 10.49 18.16
N THR A 136 -11.18 10.86 19.34
CA THR A 136 -11.75 11.94 20.15
C THR A 136 -11.60 13.30 19.45
N ALA A 137 -12.63 14.15 19.50
CA ALA A 137 -12.48 15.55 19.12
C ALA A 137 -11.60 16.30 20.14
N SER A 138 -10.73 17.22 19.68
CA SER A 138 -9.80 17.94 20.60
C SER A 138 -10.45 19.04 21.46
N GLY A 139 -11.78 19.09 21.58
CA GLY A 139 -12.50 20.08 22.40
C GLY A 139 -12.44 21.54 21.90
N ASP A 140 -11.52 21.87 20.98
CA ASP A 140 -11.26 23.25 20.52
C ASP A 140 -12.35 23.84 19.59
N THR A 141 -13.29 23.03 19.11
CA THR A 141 -14.27 23.43 18.09
C THR A 141 -15.69 23.43 18.68
N PRO A 142 -16.37 24.59 18.74
CA PRO A 142 -17.77 24.67 19.14
C PRO A 142 -18.65 23.76 18.28
N ASN A 143 -19.56 23.01 18.89
CA ASN A 143 -20.48 22.06 18.23
C ASN A 143 -19.82 20.88 17.48
N ALA A 144 -18.57 20.53 17.80
CA ALA A 144 -17.98 19.33 17.22
C ALA A 144 -18.56 18.04 17.84
N PRO A 145 -18.72 16.97 17.05
CA PRO A 145 -19.09 15.66 17.57
C PRO A 145 -18.05 15.17 18.56
N SER A 146 -18.46 14.39 19.56
CA SER A 146 -17.54 13.83 20.56
C SER A 146 -16.45 12.95 19.93
N TYR A 147 -16.78 12.28 18.82
CA TYR A 147 -15.87 11.39 18.11
C TYR A 147 -15.98 11.53 16.59
N TYR A 148 -14.85 11.31 15.92
CA TYR A 148 -14.74 11.17 14.47
C TYR A 148 -14.46 9.70 14.11
N LYS A 149 -15.04 9.25 13.00
CA LYS A 149 -14.76 7.93 12.42
C LYS A 149 -13.58 8.08 11.47
N VAL A 150 -12.55 7.27 11.69
CA VAL A 150 -11.39 7.15 10.78
C VAL A 150 -11.31 5.71 10.31
N ARG A 151 -11.24 5.51 9.00
CA ARG A 151 -11.06 4.21 8.38
C ARG A 151 -9.63 4.12 7.87
N VAL A 152 -8.94 3.02 8.15
CA VAL A 152 -7.60 2.76 7.64
C VAL A 152 -7.59 1.39 6.97
N ARG A 153 -7.35 1.34 5.67
CA ARG A 153 -7.26 0.11 4.88
C ARG A 153 -5.79 -0.27 4.70
N LEU A 154 -5.44 -1.48 5.09
CA LEU A 154 -4.11 -2.06 4.88
C LEU A 154 -4.07 -2.70 3.49
N GLU A 155 -3.30 -2.12 2.57
CA GLU A 155 -3.25 -2.59 1.19
C GLU A 155 -2.43 -3.88 1.08
N ASP A 156 -1.36 -3.98 1.85
CA ASP A 156 -0.46 -5.14 1.87
C ASP A 156 -1.07 -6.37 2.56
N TRP A 157 -2.26 -6.25 3.17
CA TRP A 157 -2.91 -7.27 4.01
C TRP A 157 -2.91 -8.67 3.38
N LYS A 158 -3.47 -8.80 2.17
CA LYS A 158 -3.59 -10.09 1.49
C LYS A 158 -2.23 -10.66 1.11
N SER A 159 -1.31 -9.79 0.69
CA SER A 159 0.04 -10.21 0.29
C SER A 159 0.84 -10.72 1.49
N GLU A 160 0.70 -10.08 2.66
CA GLU A 160 1.39 -10.48 3.88
C GLU A 160 0.81 -11.76 4.47
N ILE A 161 -0.51 -11.98 4.39
CA ILE A 161 -1.12 -13.28 4.74
C ILE A 161 -0.54 -14.41 3.88
N ALA A 162 -0.48 -14.20 2.55
CA ALA A 162 0.06 -15.19 1.63
C ALA A 162 1.55 -15.50 1.90
N LYS A 163 2.34 -14.48 2.26
CA LYS A 163 3.76 -14.64 2.65
C LYS A 163 3.95 -15.36 3.98
N ALA A 164 3.05 -15.16 4.94
CA ALA A 164 3.16 -15.73 6.29
C ALA A 164 3.08 -17.26 6.30
N LYS A 165 2.43 -17.88 5.30
CA LYS A 165 2.33 -19.35 5.12
C LYS A 165 2.01 -20.13 6.42
N GLY A 166 1.16 -19.59 7.29
CA GLY A 166 0.77 -20.27 8.52
C GLY A 166 1.73 -20.17 9.71
N LYS A 167 2.88 -19.49 9.60
CA LYS A 167 3.94 -19.57 10.61
C LYS A 167 4.18 -18.29 11.41
N ASP A 168 4.05 -17.11 10.80
CA ASP A 168 4.38 -15.84 11.47
C ASP A 168 3.44 -14.69 11.09
N TYR A 169 2.22 -14.73 11.64
CA TYR A 169 1.23 -13.67 11.44
C TYR A 169 1.57 -12.38 12.19
N MET A 170 2.40 -12.43 13.24
CA MET A 170 2.79 -11.24 13.99
C MET A 170 3.73 -10.37 13.16
N THR A 171 4.74 -10.96 12.52
CA THR A 171 5.63 -10.23 11.62
C THR A 171 4.89 -9.75 10.37
N ALA A 172 3.96 -10.54 9.85
CA ALA A 172 3.09 -10.12 8.75
C ALA A 172 2.23 -8.91 9.11
N ALA A 173 1.64 -8.90 10.31
CA ALA A 173 0.88 -7.77 10.85
C ALA A 173 1.74 -6.52 11.02
N GLN A 174 2.96 -6.66 11.53
CA GLN A 174 3.92 -5.56 11.65
C GLN A 174 4.25 -4.94 10.29
N ARG A 175 4.49 -5.78 9.27
CA ARG A 175 4.76 -5.31 7.90
C ARG A 175 3.54 -4.62 7.30
N ALA A 176 2.36 -5.22 7.40
CA ALA A 176 1.13 -4.62 6.86
C ALA A 176 0.78 -3.29 7.55
N THR A 177 0.98 -3.18 8.87
CA THR A 177 0.75 -1.93 9.62
C THR A 177 1.82 -0.87 9.40
N MET A 178 2.97 -1.19 8.81
CA MET A 178 4.02 -0.22 8.46
C MET A 178 4.12 0.07 6.96
N GLY A 179 3.46 -0.75 6.14
CA GLY A 179 3.44 -0.69 4.68
C GLY A 179 2.47 0.35 4.13
N TYR A 180 1.85 0.02 3.00
CA TYR A 180 0.93 0.90 2.29
C TYR A 180 -0.45 0.92 2.91
N VAL A 181 -0.95 2.13 3.18
CA VAL A 181 -2.27 2.35 3.74
C VAL A 181 -3.09 3.31 2.90
N SER A 182 -4.38 3.04 2.81
CA SER A 182 -5.39 4.02 2.38
C SER A 182 -6.21 4.44 3.59
N PHE A 183 -6.72 5.67 3.61
CA PHE A 183 -7.46 6.16 4.76
C PHE A 183 -8.57 7.14 4.39
N ASP A 184 -9.57 7.21 5.25
CA ASP A 184 -10.71 8.12 5.17
C ASP A 184 -11.08 8.65 6.57
N CYS A 185 -11.56 9.89 6.65
CA CYS A 185 -12.01 10.50 7.90
C CYS A 185 -13.23 11.39 7.68
N ASN A 186 -14.25 11.22 8.51
CA ASN A 186 -15.48 12.01 8.42
C ASN A 186 -15.36 13.47 8.93
N CYS A 187 -14.15 13.98 9.21
CA CYS A 187 -13.97 15.35 9.67
C CYS A 187 -13.94 16.34 8.50
N GLY A 188 -14.50 17.54 8.69
CA GLY A 188 -14.52 18.57 7.65
C GLY A 188 -13.12 19.00 7.17
N ARG A 189 -12.10 18.91 8.04
CA ARG A 189 -10.71 19.17 7.63
C ARG A 189 -10.24 18.17 6.58
N TYR A 190 -10.58 16.88 6.69
CA TYR A 190 -10.20 15.89 5.69
C TYR A 190 -11.04 16.02 4.43
N ILE A 191 -12.37 16.01 4.56
CA ILE A 191 -13.31 16.05 3.43
C ILE A 191 -13.01 17.25 2.51
N TYR A 192 -12.88 18.46 3.08
CA TYR A 192 -12.75 19.67 2.27
C TYR A 192 -11.32 20.06 1.88
N TRP A 193 -10.29 19.50 2.53
CA TRP A 193 -8.89 19.87 2.24
C TRP A 193 -8.09 18.75 1.60
N TYR A 194 -8.33 17.50 1.97
CA TYR A 194 -7.39 16.40 1.76
C TYR A 194 -7.96 15.22 0.98
N GLN A 195 -9.29 15.02 0.97
CA GLN A 195 -9.89 13.89 0.26
C GLN A 195 -9.59 13.90 -1.25
N TYR A 196 -9.59 15.09 -1.88
CA TYR A 196 -9.14 15.25 -3.27
C TYR A 196 -7.69 14.82 -3.46
N LEU A 197 -6.79 15.17 -2.52
CA LEU A 197 -5.39 14.75 -2.58
C LEU A 197 -5.21 13.24 -2.39
N ALA A 198 -6.02 12.64 -1.52
CA ALA A 198 -6.04 11.19 -1.34
C ALA A 198 -6.51 10.46 -2.60
N THR A 199 -7.48 11.05 -3.30
CA THR A 199 -8.01 10.50 -4.55
C THR A 199 -6.98 10.56 -5.68
N ILE A 200 -6.36 11.73 -5.92
CA ILE A 200 -5.30 11.85 -6.95
C ILE A 200 -4.03 11.06 -6.61
N GLY A 201 -3.78 10.84 -5.32
CA GLY A 201 -2.64 10.07 -4.82
C GLY A 201 -2.87 8.56 -4.76
N ASN A 202 -4.08 8.09 -5.08
CA ASN A 202 -4.49 6.68 -5.01
C ASN A 202 -4.34 6.04 -3.61
N PHE A 203 -4.64 6.80 -2.55
CA PHE A 203 -4.64 6.31 -1.16
C PHE A 203 -5.95 6.64 -0.41
N ASP A 204 -7.02 6.88 -1.16
CA ASP A 204 -8.36 7.09 -0.62
C ASP A 204 -9.15 5.77 -0.45
N ILE A 205 -10.07 5.76 0.51
CA ILE A 205 -11.07 4.70 0.65
C ILE A 205 -12.37 5.23 0.05
N ALA A 206 -12.85 4.57 -1.01
CA ALA A 206 -14.03 4.99 -1.77
C ALA A 206 -15.24 5.37 -0.87
N PRO A 207 -16.04 6.37 -1.29
CA PRO A 207 -15.97 7.11 -2.57
C PRO A 207 -14.97 8.28 -2.56
N GLY A 208 -14.15 8.36 -3.61
CA GLY A 208 -13.18 9.43 -3.81
C GLY A 208 -13.79 10.79 -4.16
N GLU A 209 -13.09 11.85 -3.77
CA GLU A 209 -13.43 13.23 -4.08
C GLU A 209 -12.72 13.64 -5.38
N THR A 210 -13.52 13.92 -6.41
CA THR A 210 -12.99 14.36 -7.70
C THR A 210 -13.01 15.88 -7.83
N VAL A 211 -13.65 16.62 -6.93
CA VAL A 211 -13.77 18.07 -7.06
C VAL A 211 -12.54 18.78 -6.49
N PHE A 212 -11.90 19.63 -7.29
CA PHE A 212 -10.75 20.42 -6.88
C PHE A 212 -11.06 21.34 -5.68
N PRO A 213 -10.26 21.33 -4.59
CA PRO A 213 -10.52 22.05 -3.34
C PRO A 213 -10.20 23.55 -3.45
N LYS A 214 -11.02 24.27 -4.21
CA LYS A 214 -10.79 25.67 -4.60
C LYS A 214 -10.91 26.73 -3.51
N ILE A 215 -11.58 26.48 -2.39
CA ILE A 215 -11.71 27.46 -1.29
C ILE A 215 -10.70 27.18 -0.20
N ARG A 216 -10.66 25.92 0.25
CA ARG A 216 -9.95 25.50 1.46
C ARG A 216 -8.50 25.13 1.21
N ASN A 217 -8.18 24.42 0.12
CA ASN A 217 -6.81 23.96 -0.17
C ASN A 217 -6.38 24.24 -1.63
N LYS A 218 -6.38 25.51 -2.02
CA LYS A 218 -6.01 25.95 -3.39
C LYS A 218 -4.62 25.50 -3.86
N ARG A 219 -3.68 25.31 -2.91
CA ARG A 219 -2.28 24.97 -3.18
C ARG A 219 -1.98 23.47 -3.04
N LEU A 220 -2.99 22.64 -2.78
CA LEU A 220 -2.85 21.19 -2.58
C LEU A 220 -1.69 20.83 -1.62
N LYS A 221 -1.71 21.44 -0.42
CA LYS A 221 -0.72 21.16 0.64
C LYS A 221 -1.31 20.24 1.70
N GLY A 222 -0.48 19.38 2.30
CA GLY A 222 -0.89 18.44 3.35
C GLY A 222 -1.73 17.27 2.83
N ILE A 223 -1.82 16.18 3.59
CA ILE A 223 -2.58 14.99 3.18
C ILE A 223 -3.41 14.35 4.30
N CYS A 224 -2.99 14.47 5.57
CA CYS A 224 -3.72 13.90 6.70
C CYS A 224 -4.24 15.01 7.60
N CYS A 225 -5.47 14.87 8.09
CA CYS A 225 -5.97 15.67 9.21
C CYS A 225 -5.39 15.16 10.53
N LYS A 226 -5.55 15.94 11.60
CA LYS A 226 -5.14 15.55 12.97
C LYS A 226 -5.68 14.17 13.43
N HIS A 227 -6.89 13.79 13.01
CA HIS A 227 -7.50 12.51 13.41
C HIS A 227 -6.85 11.32 12.70
N ILE A 228 -6.58 11.44 11.39
CA ILE A 228 -5.87 10.42 10.62
C ILE A 228 -4.45 10.26 11.17
N LEU A 229 -3.74 11.35 11.43
CA LEU A 229 -2.40 11.30 12.00
C LEU A 229 -2.39 10.54 13.34
N LYS A 230 -3.34 10.83 14.22
CA LYS A 230 -3.49 10.10 15.48
C LYS A 230 -3.77 8.62 15.24
N ALA A 231 -4.70 8.29 14.36
CA ALA A 231 -5.03 6.90 14.04
C ALA A 231 -3.82 6.14 13.46
N LEU A 232 -3.08 6.74 12.52
CA LEU A 232 -1.88 6.14 11.93
C LEU A 232 -0.78 5.89 12.97
N MET A 233 -0.58 6.81 13.91
CA MET A 233 0.35 6.60 15.04
C MET A 233 -0.11 5.45 15.94
N THR A 234 -1.42 5.30 16.14
CA THR A 234 -2.01 4.23 16.96
C THR A 234 -1.97 2.86 16.26
N VAL A 235 -2.16 2.80 14.94
CA VAL A 235 -2.04 1.57 14.12
C VAL A 235 -0.70 0.86 14.32
N GLN A 236 0.38 1.63 14.55
CA GLN A 236 1.72 1.11 14.78
C GLN A 236 1.93 0.49 16.19
N SER A 237 0.94 0.57 17.08
CA SER A 237 1.05 -0.01 18.42
C SER A 237 1.03 -1.53 18.39
N SER A 238 1.82 -2.15 19.29
CA SER A 238 1.93 -3.61 19.39
C SER A 238 0.60 -4.30 19.72
N ILE A 239 -0.28 -3.61 20.45
CA ILE A 239 -1.62 -4.11 20.81
C ILE A 239 -2.49 -4.25 19.54
N ILE A 240 -2.48 -3.24 18.67
CA ILE A 240 -3.22 -3.29 17.40
C ILE A 240 -2.59 -4.29 16.45
N GLN A 241 -1.27 -4.33 16.34
CA GLN A 241 -0.56 -5.33 15.54
C GLN A 241 -0.89 -6.76 15.97
N SER A 242 -0.98 -7.00 17.29
CA SER A 242 -1.38 -8.30 17.81
C SER A 242 -2.82 -8.66 17.42
N ARG A 243 -3.72 -7.66 17.38
CA ARG A 243 -5.11 -7.89 16.97
C ARG A 243 -5.23 -8.16 15.47
N VAL A 244 -4.50 -7.39 14.68
CA VAL A 244 -4.35 -7.62 13.24
C VAL A 244 -3.81 -9.02 12.96
N ALA A 245 -2.76 -9.45 13.67
CA ALA A 245 -2.19 -10.79 13.54
C ALA A 245 -3.21 -11.90 13.84
N LYS A 246 -4.02 -11.76 14.89
CA LYS A 246 -5.10 -12.71 15.22
C LYS A 246 -6.15 -12.78 14.11
N SER A 247 -6.53 -11.64 13.54
CA SER A 247 -7.48 -11.59 12.43
C SER A 247 -6.90 -12.20 11.15
N MET A 248 -5.63 -11.92 10.82
CA MET A 248 -4.90 -12.56 9.73
C MET A 248 -4.83 -14.08 9.89
N GLN A 249 -4.57 -14.56 11.11
CA GLN A 249 -4.57 -15.99 11.43
C GLN A 249 -5.96 -16.60 11.25
N ALA A 250 -7.02 -15.94 11.74
CA ALA A 250 -8.39 -16.41 11.57
C ALA A 250 -8.78 -16.53 10.09
N MET A 251 -8.45 -15.51 9.28
CA MET A 251 -8.69 -15.51 7.83
C MET A 251 -7.90 -16.59 7.08
N ALA A 252 -6.73 -16.98 7.58
CA ALA A 252 -5.92 -18.01 6.94
C ALA A 252 -6.29 -19.44 7.34
N VAL A 253 -6.90 -19.62 8.52
CA VAL A 253 -7.43 -20.92 8.98
C VAL A 253 -8.77 -21.22 8.33
N ASP A 254 -9.62 -20.20 8.13
CA ASP A 254 -10.82 -20.30 7.31
C ASP A 254 -10.40 -20.48 5.84
N LYS A 255 -10.22 -21.75 5.43
CA LYS A 255 -9.90 -22.14 4.03
C LYS A 255 -10.98 -21.72 3.04
N ASP A 256 -12.15 -21.34 3.53
CA ASP A 256 -13.21 -20.69 2.77
C ASP A 256 -12.89 -19.20 2.66
N PHE A 257 -12.07 -18.83 1.68
CA PHE A 257 -11.81 -17.44 1.25
C PHE A 257 -13.09 -16.63 0.94
N GLU A 258 -14.27 -17.27 0.98
CA GLU A 258 -15.60 -16.72 0.71
C GLU A 258 -16.24 -15.98 1.90
N LYS A 259 -15.72 -16.11 3.13
CA LYS A 259 -16.19 -15.28 4.28
C LYS A 259 -15.51 -13.91 4.30
N THR A 260 -15.54 -13.19 3.18
CA THR A 260 -15.12 -11.79 3.15
C THR A 260 -16.22 -10.92 3.77
N GLY A 261 -15.85 -9.98 4.64
CA GLY A 261 -16.79 -9.04 5.26
C GLY A 261 -17.37 -9.47 6.61
N VAL A 262 -16.74 -10.41 7.33
CA VAL A 262 -17.10 -10.66 8.74
C VAL A 262 -16.71 -9.44 9.56
N GLU A 263 -17.71 -8.69 10.00
CA GLU A 263 -17.52 -7.50 10.83
C GLU A 263 -17.23 -7.93 12.27
N GLU A 264 -15.95 -7.99 12.64
CA GLU A 264 -15.56 -8.27 14.03
C GLU A 264 -15.62 -6.99 14.85
N HIS A 265 -16.75 -6.80 15.55
CA HIS A 265 -16.87 -5.79 16.59
C HIS A 265 -16.08 -6.25 17.82
N LEU A 266 -15.23 -5.37 18.34
CA LEU A 266 -14.48 -5.70 19.55
C LEU A 266 -15.45 -5.84 20.74
N THR A 267 -15.23 -6.86 21.55
CA THR A 267 -15.99 -7.08 22.79
C THR A 267 -15.74 -5.96 23.81
N ALA A 268 -16.63 -5.78 24.80
CA ALA A 268 -16.49 -4.72 25.79
C ALA A 268 -15.16 -4.76 26.57
N LYS A 269 -14.58 -5.95 26.76
CA LYS A 269 -13.26 -6.12 27.39
C LYS A 269 -12.13 -5.66 26.47
N GLU A 270 -12.19 -6.06 25.21
CA GLU A 270 -11.21 -5.65 24.20
C GLU A 270 -11.29 -4.16 23.87
N LEU A 271 -12.48 -3.56 23.91
CA LEU A 271 -12.65 -2.11 23.76
C LEU A 271 -11.92 -1.35 24.86
N LYS A 272 -12.00 -1.80 26.13
CA LYS A 272 -11.23 -1.20 27.23
C LYS A 272 -9.72 -1.31 27.02
N GLU A 273 -9.25 -2.44 26.51
CA GLU A 273 -7.82 -2.62 26.16
C GLU A 273 -7.41 -1.67 25.01
N MET A 274 -8.27 -1.48 24.00
CA MET A 274 -8.02 -0.54 22.90
C MET A 274 -8.10 0.92 23.35
N GLU A 275 -8.95 1.27 24.31
CA GLU A 275 -9.01 2.63 24.88
C GLU A 275 -7.72 2.97 25.63
N GLN A 276 -7.16 1.98 26.34
CA GLN A 276 -5.87 2.09 27.00
C GLN A 276 -4.71 2.19 26.00
N ALA A 277 -4.79 1.46 24.87
CA ALA A 277 -3.81 1.54 23.79
C ALA A 277 -3.89 2.85 22.98
N GLY A 278 -5.12 3.35 22.79
CA GLY A 278 -5.45 4.52 22.00
C GLY A 278 -5.15 5.84 22.70
N SER A 279 -5.22 5.85 24.03
CA SER A 279 -4.72 6.96 24.85
C SER A 279 -3.19 6.95 24.78
N LEU A 280 -2.59 7.92 24.07
CA LEU A 280 -1.15 8.17 24.16
C LEU A 280 -0.90 8.48 25.63
N PRO A 281 -0.28 7.58 26.40
CA PRO A 281 -0.33 7.79 27.83
C PRO A 281 0.71 8.87 28.16
N GLY A 282 0.40 9.74 29.12
CA GLY A 282 1.40 10.58 29.81
C GLY A 282 2.59 9.77 30.38
N THR A 283 2.51 8.44 30.28
CA THR A 283 3.60 7.48 30.46
C THR A 283 4.80 7.66 29.53
N THR A 284 4.81 8.54 28.52
CA THR A 284 6.07 8.77 27.78
C THR A 284 7.16 9.29 28.73
N LEU A 285 6.80 10.17 29.67
CA LEU A 285 7.73 10.64 30.70
C LEU A 285 8.05 9.58 31.76
N ALA A 286 7.07 8.78 32.17
CA ALA A 286 7.27 7.74 33.20
C ALA A 286 8.02 6.52 32.67
N LYS A 287 7.78 6.11 31.42
CA LYS A 287 8.54 5.07 30.70
C LYS A 287 9.93 5.59 30.34
N TYR A 288 10.07 6.86 29.95
CA TYR A 288 11.37 7.49 29.76
C TYR A 288 12.16 7.57 31.08
N LYS A 289 11.54 7.97 32.19
CA LYS A 289 12.15 7.94 33.53
C LYS A 289 12.58 6.54 33.92
N ARG A 290 11.69 5.53 33.80
CA ARG A 290 12.03 4.12 34.03
C ARG A 290 13.16 3.62 33.13
N PHE A 291 13.19 4.05 31.87
CA PHE A 291 14.28 3.74 30.94
C PHE A 291 15.58 4.40 31.36
N VAL A 292 15.56 5.68 31.74
CA VAL A 292 16.74 6.42 32.24
C VAL A 292 17.24 5.83 33.55
N ASP A 293 16.35 5.45 34.46
CA ASP A 293 16.69 4.84 35.74
C ASP A 293 17.25 3.42 35.54
N ALA A 294 16.69 2.66 34.59
CA ALA A 294 17.23 1.37 34.17
C ALA A 294 18.60 1.50 33.50
N VAL A 295 18.82 2.52 32.66
CA VAL A 295 20.11 2.82 32.03
C VAL A 295 21.14 3.25 33.08
N LYS A 296 20.76 4.08 34.06
CA LYS A 296 21.62 4.46 35.18
C LYS A 296 21.99 3.25 36.03
N ALA A 297 21.02 2.42 36.41
CA ALA A 297 21.26 1.20 37.17
C ALA A 297 22.12 0.19 36.38
N PHE A 298 21.94 0.10 35.06
CA PHE A 298 22.75 -0.73 34.18
C PHE A 298 24.20 -0.20 34.07
N ASN A 299 24.39 1.10 33.93
CA ASN A 299 25.72 1.73 33.89
C ASN A 299 26.45 1.60 35.24
N GLN A 300 25.74 1.74 36.36
CA GLN A 300 26.30 1.49 37.70
C GLN A 300 26.69 0.02 37.88
N LYS A 301 25.88 -0.92 37.38
CA LYS A 301 26.21 -2.35 37.37
C LYS A 301 27.37 -2.65 36.43
N GLN A 302 27.48 -2.01 35.27
CA GLN A 302 28.63 -2.11 34.36
C GLN A 302 29.91 -1.49 34.92
N ALA A 303 29.83 -0.51 35.83
CA ALA A 303 30.99 0.10 36.45
C ALA A 303 31.66 -0.80 37.50
N GLN A 304 30.97 -1.83 38.00
CA GLN A 304 31.55 -2.82 38.91
C GLN A 304 32.62 -3.68 38.20
N PRO A 305 33.77 -3.96 38.84
CA PRO A 305 34.89 -4.65 38.20
C PRO A 305 34.55 -6.10 37.77
N GLN A 306 33.66 -6.79 38.48
CA GLN A 306 33.20 -8.14 38.16
C GLN A 306 32.35 -8.21 36.88
N SER A 307 31.52 -7.20 36.62
CA SER A 307 30.65 -7.15 35.44
C SER A 307 31.39 -6.69 34.19
N LYS A 308 32.40 -5.82 34.30
CA LYS A 308 33.33 -5.46 33.21
C LYS A 308 34.08 -6.68 32.67
N ALA A 309 34.55 -7.56 33.56
CA ALA A 309 35.21 -8.80 33.18
C ALA A 309 34.25 -9.78 32.46
N ALA A 310 33.02 -9.92 32.96
CA ALA A 310 31.99 -10.76 32.34
C ALA A 310 31.54 -10.21 30.98
N LEU A 311 31.36 -8.89 30.86
CA LEU A 311 30.98 -8.22 29.62
C LEU A 311 32.08 -8.29 28.56
N ASN A 312 33.34 -8.10 28.95
CA ASN A 312 34.48 -8.27 28.02
C ASN A 312 34.62 -9.72 27.54
N LYS A 313 34.32 -10.71 28.39
CA LYS A 313 34.29 -12.13 28.00
C LYS A 313 33.14 -12.43 27.02
N MET A 314 31.95 -11.86 27.24
CA MET A 314 30.83 -11.98 26.29
C MET A 314 31.10 -11.25 24.99
N ASN A 315 31.66 -10.03 25.03
CA ASN A 315 31.97 -9.26 23.82
C ASN A 315 33.03 -9.97 22.98
N LYS A 316 34.09 -10.52 23.58
CA LYS A 316 35.07 -11.36 22.86
C LYS A 316 34.44 -12.61 22.25
N LYS A 317 33.49 -13.26 22.95
CA LYS A 317 32.77 -14.43 22.43
C LYS A 317 31.84 -14.05 21.27
N ASN A 318 31.16 -12.92 21.36
CA ASN A 318 30.27 -12.40 20.33
C ASN A 318 31.05 -11.92 19.10
N GLU A 319 32.19 -11.24 19.29
CA GLU A 319 33.10 -10.85 18.22
C GLU A 319 33.67 -12.07 17.49
N ALA A 320 34.06 -13.12 18.23
CA ALA A 320 34.51 -14.37 17.63
C ALA A 320 33.39 -15.06 16.82
N LYS A 321 32.16 -15.06 17.34
CA LYS A 321 30.99 -15.61 16.64
C LYS A 321 30.65 -14.80 15.38
N MET A 322 30.65 -13.47 15.46
CA MET A 322 30.43 -12.56 14.33
C MET A 322 31.50 -12.71 13.26
N LYS A 323 32.78 -12.85 13.64
CA LYS A 323 33.87 -13.11 12.68
C LYS A 323 33.69 -14.47 11.99
N LYS A 324 33.24 -15.50 12.71
CA LYS A 324 32.93 -16.82 12.14
C LYS A 324 31.75 -16.74 11.16
N GLU A 325 30.64 -16.11 11.55
CA GLU A 325 29.47 -15.93 10.68
C GLU A 325 29.78 -15.07 9.44
N LEU A 326 30.64 -14.04 9.58
CA LEU A 326 31.09 -13.23 8.46
C LEU A 326 31.99 -14.02 7.51
N ALA A 327 32.86 -14.87 8.03
CA ALA A 327 33.69 -15.78 7.22
C ALA A 327 32.83 -16.81 6.47
N GLU A 328 31.84 -17.40 7.14
CA GLU A 328 30.86 -18.33 6.54
C GLU A 328 30.05 -17.64 5.43
N LYS A 329 29.56 -16.41 5.66
CA LYS A 329 28.85 -15.63 4.61
C LYS A 329 29.73 -15.31 3.41
N LYS A 330 30.99 -14.93 3.64
CA LYS A 330 31.94 -14.67 2.54
C LYS A 330 32.25 -15.95 1.76
N ALA A 331 32.41 -17.09 2.43
CA ALA A 331 32.60 -18.38 1.77
C ALA A 331 31.37 -18.75 0.91
N LEU A 332 30.16 -18.57 1.45
CA LEU A 332 28.91 -18.81 0.72
C LEU A 332 28.75 -17.88 -0.49
N GLU A 333 29.19 -16.61 -0.39
CA GLU A 333 29.16 -15.66 -1.51
C GLU A 333 30.10 -16.06 -2.64
N VAL A 334 31.29 -16.61 -2.31
CA VAL A 334 32.24 -17.12 -3.31
C VAL A 334 31.68 -18.36 -4.00
N GLU A 335 31.10 -19.31 -3.26
CA GLU A 335 30.40 -20.48 -3.79
C GLU A 335 29.26 -20.06 -4.73
N PHE A 336 28.43 -19.10 -4.31
CA PHE A 336 27.32 -18.60 -5.12
C PHE A 336 27.80 -17.96 -6.43
N LYS A 337 28.89 -17.19 -6.40
CA LYS A 337 29.49 -16.60 -7.61
C LYS A 337 29.99 -17.67 -8.59
N LYS A 338 30.55 -18.78 -8.09
CA LYS A 338 30.95 -19.91 -8.95
C LYS A 338 29.75 -20.58 -9.61
N VAL A 339 28.69 -20.87 -8.85
CA VAL A 339 27.47 -21.48 -9.39
C VAL A 339 26.80 -20.58 -10.43
N VAL A 340 26.79 -19.26 -10.21
CA VAL A 340 26.27 -18.29 -11.19
C VAL A 340 27.12 -18.26 -12.46
N ALA A 341 28.45 -18.32 -12.33
CA ALA A 341 29.35 -18.40 -13.48
C ALA A 341 29.14 -19.68 -14.29
N GLU A 342 29.06 -20.83 -13.62
CA GLU A 342 28.82 -22.13 -14.26
C GLU A 342 27.46 -22.17 -14.97
N LYS A 343 26.41 -21.64 -14.34
CA LYS A 343 25.08 -21.55 -14.97
C LYS A 343 25.08 -20.63 -16.20
N ARG A 344 25.87 -19.55 -16.19
CA ARG A 344 26.04 -18.66 -17.34
C ARG A 344 26.81 -19.35 -18.47
N GLU A 345 27.86 -20.09 -18.17
CA GLU A 345 28.59 -20.89 -19.15
C GLU A 345 27.70 -21.97 -19.78
N LEU A 346 26.91 -22.68 -18.97
CA LEU A 346 25.95 -23.67 -19.47
C LEU A 346 24.88 -23.01 -20.35
N GLY A 347 24.38 -21.84 -19.96
CA GLY A 347 23.46 -21.05 -20.78
C GLY A 347 24.05 -20.68 -22.14
N ASN A 348 25.30 -20.21 -22.18
CA ASN A 348 26.00 -19.91 -23.42
C ASN A 348 26.20 -21.15 -24.30
N LYS A 349 26.53 -22.31 -23.71
CA LYS A 349 26.66 -23.58 -24.44
C LYS A 349 25.33 -24.03 -25.05
N VAL A 350 24.21 -23.85 -24.33
CA VAL A 350 22.87 -24.17 -24.84
C VAL A 350 22.47 -23.24 -25.99
N GLU A 351 22.74 -21.93 -25.86
CA GLU A 351 22.53 -20.96 -26.94
C GLU A 351 23.35 -21.29 -28.19
N GLN A 352 24.63 -21.64 -28.01
CA GLN A 352 25.50 -22.04 -29.11
C GLN A 352 25.01 -23.33 -29.78
N ALA A 353 24.62 -24.35 -29.02
CA ALA A 353 24.07 -25.59 -29.56
C ALA A 353 22.76 -25.38 -30.34
N LYS A 354 21.91 -24.44 -29.91
CA LYS A 354 20.71 -24.03 -30.67
C LYS A 354 21.12 -23.37 -31.99
N ARG A 355 22.06 -22.41 -31.95
CA ARG A 355 22.58 -21.74 -33.14
C ARG A 355 23.16 -22.74 -34.14
N ASP A 356 23.97 -23.69 -33.68
CA ASP A 356 24.53 -24.75 -34.51
C ASP A 356 23.44 -25.65 -35.13
N GLY A 357 22.39 -25.96 -34.37
CA GLY A 357 21.21 -26.67 -34.89
C GLY A 357 20.50 -25.91 -36.02
N TYR A 358 20.34 -24.60 -35.88
CA TYR A 358 19.74 -23.76 -36.93
C TYR A 358 20.65 -23.68 -38.17
N VAL A 359 21.97 -23.51 -37.98
CA VAL A 359 22.94 -23.48 -39.08
C VAL A 359 22.95 -24.79 -39.85
N ASN A 360 22.91 -25.93 -39.16
CA ASN A 360 22.84 -27.26 -39.81
C ASN A 360 21.54 -27.42 -40.60
N SER A 361 20.42 -26.94 -40.06
CA SER A 361 19.14 -26.96 -40.76
C SER A 361 19.18 -26.10 -42.03
N LEU A 362 19.85 -24.94 -41.98
CA LEU A 362 19.98 -24.03 -43.12
C LEU A 362 20.90 -24.63 -44.19
N LYS A 363 21.98 -25.31 -43.79
CA LYS A 363 22.86 -26.07 -44.69
C LYS A 363 22.09 -27.19 -45.40
N LEU A 364 21.22 -27.91 -44.69
CA LEU A 364 20.37 -28.94 -45.28
C LEU A 364 19.38 -28.35 -46.31
N LEU A 365 18.72 -27.23 -46.00
CA LEU A 365 17.85 -26.55 -46.97
C LEU A 365 18.60 -26.09 -48.22
N LYS A 366 19.85 -25.63 -48.07
CA LYS A 366 20.72 -25.27 -49.21
C LYS A 366 21.06 -26.50 -50.05
N GLN A 367 21.40 -27.63 -49.44
CA GLN A 367 21.68 -28.89 -50.14
C GLN A 367 20.46 -29.43 -50.90
N LEU A 368 19.26 -29.26 -50.34
CA LEU A 368 17.99 -29.66 -50.97
C LEU A 368 17.49 -28.64 -52.01
N ASN A 369 18.23 -27.54 -52.27
CA ASN A 369 17.82 -26.44 -53.16
C ASN A 369 16.48 -25.77 -52.75
N MET A 370 16.13 -25.85 -51.47
CA MET A 370 14.90 -25.30 -50.88
C MET A 370 15.16 -24.05 -50.03
N LEU A 371 16.31 -23.40 -50.19
CA LEU A 371 16.66 -22.14 -49.52
C LEU A 371 15.94 -20.95 -50.17
N ASN A 372 14.61 -21.03 -50.23
CA ASN A 372 13.71 -20.00 -50.75
C ASN A 372 12.77 -19.50 -49.64
N ASP A 373 11.97 -18.46 -49.90
CA ASP A 373 11.10 -17.86 -48.89
C ASP A 373 10.10 -18.87 -48.28
N SER A 374 9.71 -19.93 -49.01
CA SER A 374 8.89 -21.03 -48.48
C SER A 374 9.64 -21.93 -47.50
N GLY A 375 10.89 -22.30 -47.77
CA GLY A 375 11.71 -23.12 -46.86
C GLY A 375 12.08 -22.37 -45.58
N LEU A 376 12.36 -21.06 -45.69
CA LEU A 376 12.58 -20.19 -44.54
C LEU A 376 11.31 -20.03 -43.68
N LYS A 377 10.12 -19.93 -44.31
CA LYS A 377 8.84 -19.83 -43.59
C LYS A 377 8.52 -21.11 -42.82
N ALA A 378 8.77 -22.30 -43.39
CA ALA A 378 8.60 -23.58 -42.71
C ALA A 378 9.54 -23.72 -41.49
N MET A 379 10.76 -23.16 -41.56
CA MET A 379 11.65 -23.09 -40.39
C MET A 379 11.15 -22.13 -39.32
N VAL A 380 10.65 -20.95 -39.69
CA VAL A 380 10.07 -19.98 -38.75
C VAL A 380 8.93 -20.62 -37.95
N GLU A 381 8.06 -21.39 -38.61
CA GLU A 381 6.93 -22.09 -37.99
C GLU A 381 7.38 -23.19 -37.00
N ASN A 382 8.49 -23.88 -37.28
CA ASN A 382 9.00 -24.96 -36.42
C ASN A 382 9.95 -24.50 -35.30
N THR A 383 10.65 -23.37 -35.48
CA THR A 383 11.73 -22.93 -34.59
C THR A 383 11.35 -21.76 -33.69
N GLY A 384 10.27 -21.03 -34.01
CA GLY A 384 9.82 -19.86 -33.27
C GLY A 384 10.72 -18.62 -33.41
N MET A 385 11.74 -18.66 -34.26
CA MET A 385 12.59 -17.51 -34.58
C MET A 385 11.93 -16.62 -35.64
N THR A 386 12.27 -15.33 -35.66
CA THR A 386 11.75 -14.42 -36.68
C THR A 386 12.45 -14.65 -38.03
N SER A 387 11.76 -14.35 -39.14
CA SER A 387 12.33 -14.48 -40.49
C SER A 387 13.56 -13.60 -40.71
N LYS A 388 13.71 -12.52 -39.93
CA LYS A 388 14.86 -11.63 -39.96
C LYS A 388 16.10 -12.27 -39.32
N GLU A 389 15.95 -12.88 -38.14
CA GLU A 389 17.04 -13.53 -37.42
C GLU A 389 17.63 -14.71 -38.20
N LEU A 390 16.79 -15.52 -38.85
CA LEU A 390 17.25 -16.62 -39.70
C LEU A 390 17.98 -16.14 -40.96
N LYS A 391 17.53 -15.02 -41.56
CA LYS A 391 18.21 -14.41 -42.71
C LYS A 391 19.57 -13.79 -42.31
N ASP A 392 19.66 -13.23 -41.11
CA ASP A 392 20.91 -12.66 -40.60
C ASP A 392 21.93 -13.78 -40.29
N ILE A 393 21.50 -14.88 -39.65
CA ILE A 393 22.35 -16.07 -39.42
C ILE A 393 22.82 -16.69 -40.74
N ALA A 394 21.92 -16.82 -41.73
CA ALA A 394 22.26 -17.37 -43.04
C ALA A 394 23.27 -16.50 -43.82
N LYS A 395 23.23 -15.17 -43.64
CA LYS A 395 24.22 -14.25 -44.21
C LYS A 395 25.57 -14.33 -43.51
N GLU A 396 25.58 -14.40 -42.17
CA GLU A 396 26.81 -14.55 -41.38
C GLU A 396 27.58 -15.83 -41.74
N GLU A 397 26.87 -16.91 -42.04
CA GLU A 397 27.43 -18.20 -42.43
C GLU A 397 27.69 -18.35 -43.95
N GLY A 398 27.45 -17.31 -44.76
CA GLY A 398 27.67 -17.33 -46.22
C GLY A 398 26.77 -18.33 -46.98
N LEU A 399 25.59 -18.63 -46.43
CA LEU A 399 24.64 -19.56 -47.03
C LEU A 399 23.72 -18.87 -48.04
N LEU A 400 23.44 -17.58 -47.86
CA LEU A 400 22.66 -16.69 -48.73
C LEU A 400 23.51 -15.70 -49.50
#